data_AF-A0A1J5FEP7-F1
#
_entry.id   AF-A0A1J5FEP7-F1
#
_cell.length_a   1.000
_cell.length_b   1.000
_cell.length_c   1.000
_cell.angle_alpha   90.00
_cell.angle_beta   90.00
_cell.angle_gamma   90.00
#
_symmetry.space_group_name_H-M   'P 1'
#
loop_
_entity.id
_entity.type
_entity.pdbx_description
1 polymer ?
#
loop_
_entity_poly.entity_id
_entity_poly.type
_entity_poly.pdbx_seq_one_letter_code
_entity_poly.pdbx_strand_id
1 'polypeptide(L)'
;MNVNLTPVIDTICDYEHLIEYDYNNKEDQIFITKELKTKIFSLLDDRELIKTALRQVLELKNSDIVIIKTDGIFIKIFDDSSRHQVAKEEKNTIANRYNGIDEEELKSFYTNFFTKEENGDFCYTVAEEFVKTYFLEQQIDNETYEKNVFSYIQAIITNKLLAIFDNNSDFFNGFSGYIFRIKFKEVFGYIATLILKEVARSSPYMNEFLKYYSQNIIVVGGEKYKVPVLEAESGLKWNVISILSIVKIYVKIETSIQTLKQDMGEIDDELFEMQMGDLSPVEYHTLLFKEKEVLEHKIAKGMAKMGKYRDSLQLAREENDRAILTDKIKNMKQDMQDMRDKKAQLTSLMPKKNILTKYSELEKELATTIRLIKAEEAILAKNKVAYQSIKGALIKALTSKKQKL
;
A
#
# COMPACT_ATOMS: atom_id res chain seq x y z
N MET A 1 -1.74 39.25 -9.79
CA MET A 1 -1.26 38.87 -11.14
C MET A 1 -2.48 38.44 -11.94
N ASN A 2 -2.77 39.07 -13.08
CA ASN A 2 -3.80 38.55 -14.00
C ASN A 2 -3.14 37.49 -14.87
N VAL A 3 -3.46 36.22 -14.64
CA VAL A 3 -3.04 35.13 -15.52
C VAL A 3 -3.94 35.16 -16.75
N ASN A 4 -3.33 35.15 -17.95
CA ASN A 4 -4.09 35.15 -19.19
C ASN A 4 -4.66 33.75 -19.46
N LEU A 5 -5.98 33.59 -19.31
CA LEU A 5 -6.68 32.31 -19.55
C LEU A 5 -7.10 32.11 -21.02
N THR A 6 -6.95 33.13 -21.88
CA THR A 6 -7.39 33.08 -23.28
C THR A 6 -6.89 31.85 -24.06
N PRO A 7 -5.61 31.44 -23.98
CA PRO A 7 -5.16 30.25 -24.72
C PRO A 7 -5.86 28.95 -24.32
N VAL A 8 -6.22 28.81 -23.04
CA VAL A 8 -6.95 27.65 -22.53
C VAL A 8 -8.40 27.68 -22.99
N ILE A 9 -9.02 28.87 -22.91
CA ILE A 9 -10.39 29.11 -23.38
C ILE A 9 -10.53 28.78 -24.87
N ASP A 10 -9.65 29.36 -25.70
CA ASP A 10 -9.63 29.14 -27.15
C ASP A 10 -9.46 27.66 -27.46
N THR A 11 -8.58 26.96 -26.73
CA THR A 11 -8.39 25.51 -26.89
C THR A 11 -9.62 24.69 -26.53
N ILE A 12 -10.39 25.08 -25.49
CA ILE A 12 -11.63 24.38 -25.16
C ILE A 12 -12.66 24.57 -26.28
N CYS A 13 -12.79 25.80 -26.80
CA CYS A 13 -13.71 26.11 -27.90
C CYS A 13 -13.33 25.40 -29.21
N ASP A 14 -12.04 25.41 -29.59
CA ASP A 14 -11.55 24.78 -30.81
C ASP A 14 -11.75 23.24 -30.83
N TYR A 15 -11.86 22.64 -29.64
CA TYR A 15 -12.00 21.20 -29.46
C TYR A 15 -13.32 20.81 -28.79
N GLU A 16 -14.39 21.58 -29.01
CA GLU A 16 -15.73 21.31 -28.44
C GLU A 16 -16.24 19.89 -28.74
N HIS A 17 -15.88 19.31 -29.89
CA HIS A 17 -16.21 17.92 -30.25
C HIS A 17 -15.63 16.85 -29.30
N LEU A 18 -14.69 17.21 -28.42
CA LEU A 18 -14.13 16.37 -27.36
C LEU A 18 -14.81 16.57 -26.01
N ILE A 19 -15.93 17.28 -25.98
CA ILE A 19 -16.79 17.52 -24.83
C ILE A 19 -18.08 16.71 -25.03
N GLU A 20 -18.35 15.79 -24.11
CA GLU A 20 -19.54 14.98 -24.07
C GLU A 20 -20.54 15.60 -23.10
N TYR A 21 -21.59 16.22 -23.64
CA TYR A 21 -22.77 16.64 -22.87
C TYR A 21 -23.67 15.42 -22.61
N ASP A 22 -24.48 15.49 -21.56
CA ASP A 22 -25.37 14.41 -21.10
C ASP A 22 -24.63 13.09 -20.82
N TYR A 23 -23.43 13.19 -20.26
CA TYR A 23 -22.53 12.05 -20.08
C TYR A 23 -23.20 10.93 -19.26
N ASN A 24 -23.06 9.68 -19.70
CA ASN A 24 -23.76 8.51 -19.16
C ASN A 24 -25.30 8.62 -19.15
N ASN A 25 -25.89 9.34 -20.11
CA ASN A 25 -27.32 9.65 -20.19
C ASN A 25 -27.84 10.43 -18.98
N LYS A 26 -27.01 11.34 -18.45
CA LYS A 26 -27.37 12.21 -17.32
C LYS A 26 -27.21 13.65 -17.76
N GLU A 27 -28.32 14.36 -17.87
CA GLU A 27 -28.39 15.76 -18.29
C GLU A 27 -27.60 16.72 -17.38
N ASP A 28 -27.28 16.26 -16.17
CA ASP A 28 -26.50 17.00 -15.19
C ASP A 28 -24.99 16.69 -15.21
N GLN A 29 -24.49 16.02 -16.26
CA GLN A 29 -23.08 15.65 -16.39
C GLN A 29 -22.47 16.06 -17.71
N ILE A 30 -21.29 16.66 -17.64
CA ILE A 30 -20.42 16.92 -18.79
C ILE A 30 -19.11 16.17 -18.58
N PHE A 31 -18.60 15.55 -19.63
CA PHE A 31 -17.30 14.89 -19.63
C PHE A 31 -16.38 15.46 -20.70
N ILE A 32 -15.21 15.90 -20.28
CA ILE A 32 -14.13 16.35 -21.15
C ILE A 32 -13.13 15.21 -21.26
N THR A 33 -12.95 14.72 -22.48
CA THR A 33 -12.10 13.54 -22.73
C THR A 33 -10.64 13.75 -22.31
N LYS A 34 -9.92 12.65 -22.10
CA LYS A 34 -8.48 12.66 -21.81
C LYS A 34 -7.66 13.47 -22.80
N GLU A 35 -8.04 13.43 -24.08
CA GLU A 35 -7.33 14.13 -25.14
C GLU A 35 -7.41 15.65 -24.95
N LEU A 36 -8.61 16.19 -24.76
CA LEU A 36 -8.79 17.62 -24.52
C LEU A 36 -8.16 18.04 -23.18
N LYS A 37 -8.31 17.23 -22.13
CA LYS A 37 -7.60 17.46 -20.86
C LYS A 37 -6.08 17.59 -21.08
N THR A 38 -5.47 16.69 -21.84
CA THR A 38 -4.01 16.70 -22.08
C THR A 38 -3.58 17.98 -22.80
N LYS A 39 -4.37 18.45 -23.77
CA LYS A 39 -4.13 19.72 -24.46
C LYS A 39 -4.24 20.90 -23.49
N ILE A 40 -5.29 20.97 -22.68
CA ILE A 40 -5.48 22.02 -21.67
C ILE A 40 -4.29 22.08 -20.69
N PHE A 41 -3.88 20.93 -20.13
CA PHE A 41 -2.79 20.85 -19.17
C PHE A 41 -1.41 21.17 -19.78
N SER A 42 -1.24 20.99 -21.10
CA SER A 42 0.00 21.40 -21.79
C SER A 42 0.18 22.92 -21.86
N LEU A 43 -0.91 23.68 -21.74
CA LEU A 43 -0.90 25.15 -21.78
C LEU A 43 -0.83 25.77 -20.39
N LEU A 44 -1.37 25.08 -19.39
CA LEU A 44 -1.46 25.56 -18.01
C LEU A 44 -1.48 24.37 -17.04
N ASP A 45 -0.52 24.34 -16.12
CA ASP A 45 -0.40 23.27 -15.11
C ASP A 45 -0.97 23.66 -13.73
N ASP A 46 -1.88 24.64 -13.70
CA ASP A 46 -2.58 25.08 -12.49
C ASP A 46 -4.04 24.64 -12.55
N ARG A 47 -4.40 23.68 -11.68
CA ARG A 47 -5.74 23.10 -11.62
C ARG A 47 -6.83 24.12 -11.32
N GLU A 48 -6.58 25.08 -10.45
CA GLU A 48 -7.60 26.06 -10.05
C GLU A 48 -7.84 27.08 -11.17
N LEU A 49 -6.80 27.47 -11.88
CA LEU A 49 -6.92 28.30 -13.07
C LEU A 49 -7.59 27.56 -14.23
N ILE A 50 -7.32 26.26 -14.42
CA ILE A 50 -8.03 25.41 -15.38
C ILE A 50 -9.53 25.35 -15.04
N LYS A 51 -9.89 25.08 -13.79
CA LYS A 51 -11.30 25.09 -13.36
C LYS A 51 -11.94 26.45 -13.59
N THR A 52 -11.22 27.54 -13.35
CA THR A 52 -11.71 28.90 -13.63
C THR A 52 -12.01 29.11 -15.11
N ALA A 53 -11.09 28.67 -15.99
CA ALA A 53 -11.32 28.72 -17.44
C ALA A 53 -12.52 27.87 -17.87
N LEU A 54 -12.65 26.65 -17.33
CA LEU A 54 -13.79 25.77 -17.61
C LEU A 54 -15.13 26.39 -17.18
N ARG A 55 -15.19 27.01 -16.00
CA ARG A 55 -16.39 27.72 -15.55
C ARG A 55 -16.76 28.87 -16.47
N GLN A 56 -15.78 29.58 -17.00
CA GLN A 56 -16.01 30.67 -17.94
C GLN A 56 -16.53 30.17 -19.29
N VAL A 57 -15.95 29.11 -19.86
CA VAL A 57 -16.32 28.60 -21.18
C VAL A 57 -17.68 27.90 -21.16
N LEU A 58 -17.94 27.12 -20.12
CA LEU A 58 -19.16 26.31 -20.01
C LEU A 58 -20.26 27.00 -19.19
N GLU A 59 -20.07 28.29 -18.85
CA GLU A 59 -21.01 29.10 -18.07
C GLU A 59 -21.46 28.45 -16.75
N LEU A 60 -20.53 27.74 -16.10
CA LEU A 60 -20.83 26.99 -14.88
C LEU A 60 -21.07 27.92 -13.69
N LYS A 61 -22.03 27.54 -12.86
CA LYS A 61 -22.32 28.21 -11.58
C LYS A 61 -21.25 27.85 -10.54
N ASN A 62 -21.17 28.66 -9.49
CA ASN A 62 -20.32 28.36 -8.34
C ASN A 62 -20.73 27.07 -7.60
N SER A 63 -22.00 26.67 -7.75
CA SER A 63 -22.56 25.44 -7.20
C SER A 63 -22.19 24.19 -8.00
N ASP A 64 -21.74 24.34 -9.26
CA ASP A 64 -21.29 23.24 -10.11
C ASP A 64 -19.91 22.77 -9.68
N ILE A 65 -19.65 21.47 -9.85
CA ILE A 65 -18.41 20.84 -9.38
C ILE A 65 -17.61 20.35 -10.57
N VAL A 66 -16.36 20.80 -10.65
CA VAL A 66 -15.38 20.41 -11.67
C VAL A 66 -14.37 19.45 -11.06
N ILE A 67 -14.33 18.21 -11.57
CA ILE A 67 -13.55 17.10 -11.06
C ILE A 67 -12.51 16.68 -12.09
N ILE A 68 -11.23 16.90 -11.79
CA ILE A 68 -10.13 16.55 -12.71
C ILE A 68 -9.56 15.20 -12.32
N LYS A 69 -9.74 14.19 -13.18
CA LYS A 69 -9.25 12.81 -13.00
C LYS A 69 -8.24 12.43 -14.07
N THR A 70 -7.60 11.27 -13.92
CA THR A 70 -6.58 10.77 -14.87
C THR A 70 -7.13 10.58 -16.28
N ASP A 71 -8.36 10.12 -16.39
CA ASP A 71 -9.10 9.77 -17.61
C ASP A 71 -9.84 10.94 -18.27
N GLY A 72 -10.04 12.06 -17.57
CA GLY A 72 -10.67 13.24 -18.13
C GLY A 72 -11.06 14.28 -17.07
N ILE A 73 -11.89 15.24 -17.46
CA ILE A 73 -12.49 16.21 -16.53
C ILE A 73 -14.00 15.97 -16.52
N PHE A 74 -14.54 15.68 -15.34
CA PHE A 74 -15.96 15.48 -15.13
C PHE A 74 -16.56 16.73 -14.49
N ILE A 75 -17.72 17.16 -14.97
CA ILE A 75 -18.42 18.30 -14.42
C ILE A 75 -19.81 17.82 -14.01
N LYS A 76 -20.19 18.09 -12.76
CA LYS A 76 -21.53 17.86 -12.24
C LYS A 76 -22.23 19.20 -12.12
N ILE A 77 -23.32 19.35 -12.87
CA ILE A 77 -24.20 20.52 -12.82
C ILE A 77 -25.19 20.31 -11.67
N PHE A 78 -25.39 21.34 -10.87
CA PHE A 78 -26.34 21.33 -9.76
C PHE A 78 -27.49 22.29 -10.01
N ASP A 79 -28.71 21.80 -9.78
CA ASP A 79 -29.88 22.65 -9.73
C ASP A 79 -30.11 23.17 -8.31
N ASP A 80 -29.62 24.39 -8.06
CA ASP A 80 -29.79 25.06 -6.77
C ASP A 80 -31.27 25.27 -6.37
N SER A 81 -32.22 25.19 -7.31
CA SER A 81 -33.65 25.32 -7.01
C SER A 81 -34.21 24.13 -6.22
N SER A 82 -33.53 22.98 -6.28
CA SER A 82 -33.89 21.74 -5.58
C SER A 82 -33.37 21.67 -4.13
N ARG A 83 -32.47 22.57 -3.73
CA ARG A 83 -31.79 22.53 -2.42
C ARG A 83 -32.63 23.19 -1.33
N HIS A 84 -32.84 22.49 -0.22
CA HIS A 84 -33.53 23.05 0.94
C HIS A 84 -32.60 24.00 1.70
N GLN A 85 -32.99 25.26 1.88
CA GLN A 85 -32.23 26.19 2.73
C GLN A 85 -32.39 25.81 4.20
N VAL A 86 -31.28 25.47 4.86
CA VAL A 86 -31.33 25.07 6.26
C VAL A 86 -31.20 26.27 7.17
N ALA A 87 -32.14 26.38 8.10
CA ALA A 87 -32.12 27.38 9.16
C ALA A 87 -30.84 27.26 10.03
N LYS A 88 -30.32 28.38 10.51
CA LYS A 88 -29.06 28.39 11.28
C LYS A 88 -29.13 27.52 12.54
N GLU A 89 -30.31 27.40 13.13
CA GLU A 89 -30.55 26.60 14.33
C GLU A 89 -30.49 25.09 14.07
N GLU A 90 -30.73 24.67 12.83
CA GLU A 90 -30.71 23.26 12.41
C GLU A 90 -29.36 22.81 11.86
N LYS A 91 -28.46 23.77 11.55
CA LYS A 91 -27.08 23.48 11.19
C LYS A 91 -26.40 22.69 12.32
N ASN A 92 -25.78 21.57 11.97
CA ASN A 92 -25.15 20.61 12.89
C ASN A 92 -26.11 19.70 13.69
N THR A 93 -27.38 19.61 13.30
CA THR A 93 -28.33 18.61 13.85
C THR A 93 -28.41 17.36 12.97
N ILE A 94 -28.86 16.23 13.55
CA ILE A 94 -29.06 14.96 12.80
C ILE A 94 -30.11 15.14 11.68
N ALA A 95 -31.05 16.07 11.86
CA ALA A 95 -32.07 16.43 10.88
C ALA A 95 -31.46 17.08 9.63
N ASN A 96 -30.35 17.80 9.78
CA ASN A 96 -29.62 18.44 8.67
C ASN A 96 -28.23 17.83 8.40
N ARG A 97 -28.10 16.51 8.54
CA ARG A 97 -26.81 15.81 8.34
C ARG A 97 -26.26 15.88 6.91
N TYR A 98 -27.07 16.28 5.93
CA TYR A 98 -26.70 16.40 4.52
C TYR A 98 -26.74 17.84 4.01
N ASN A 99 -26.84 18.81 4.91
CA ASN A 99 -26.87 20.24 4.56
C ASN A 99 -27.98 20.59 3.56
N GLY A 100 -29.16 19.97 3.70
CA GLY A 100 -30.32 20.19 2.82
C GLY A 100 -30.25 19.53 1.44
N ILE A 101 -29.25 18.68 1.20
CA ILE A 101 -29.05 17.93 -0.05
C ILE A 101 -29.73 16.57 0.03
N ASP A 102 -30.35 16.14 -1.07
CA ASP A 102 -31.01 14.85 -1.17
C ASP A 102 -30.00 13.67 -1.07
N GLU A 103 -30.39 12.61 -0.37
CA GLU A 103 -29.51 11.46 -0.14
C GLU A 103 -29.20 10.69 -1.43
N GLU A 104 -30.15 10.60 -2.38
CA GLU A 104 -29.91 9.93 -3.66
C GLU A 104 -29.00 10.75 -4.57
N GLU A 105 -29.03 12.08 -4.48
CA GLU A 105 -28.07 12.95 -5.17
C GLU A 105 -26.64 12.72 -4.64
N LEU A 106 -26.45 12.69 -3.32
CA LEU A 106 -25.14 12.41 -2.70
C LEU A 106 -24.64 11.00 -3.03
N LYS A 107 -25.53 10.01 -3.02
CA LYS A 107 -25.23 8.63 -3.42
C LYS A 107 -24.85 8.53 -4.88
N SER A 108 -25.57 9.22 -5.78
CA SER A 108 -25.22 9.29 -7.20
C SER A 108 -23.83 9.90 -7.38
N PHE A 109 -23.53 11.01 -6.69
CA PHE A 109 -22.20 11.63 -6.73
C PHE A 109 -21.11 10.66 -6.23
N TYR A 110 -21.35 9.97 -5.09
CA TYR A 110 -20.44 8.96 -4.56
C TYR A 110 -20.15 7.85 -5.58
N THR A 111 -21.19 7.26 -6.16
CA THR A 111 -21.06 6.15 -7.11
C THR A 111 -20.35 6.55 -8.41
N ASN A 112 -20.60 7.77 -8.91
CA ASN A 112 -20.03 8.21 -10.18
C ASN A 112 -18.60 8.75 -10.02
N PHE A 113 -18.29 9.42 -8.91
CA PHE A 113 -17.08 10.24 -8.80
C PHE A 113 -16.16 9.88 -7.63
N PHE A 114 -16.59 9.10 -6.64
CA PHE A 114 -15.73 8.63 -5.56
C PHE A 114 -15.24 7.22 -5.86
N THR A 115 -14.22 7.10 -6.73
CA THR A 115 -13.75 5.82 -7.26
C THR A 115 -12.96 5.03 -6.22
N LYS A 116 -12.53 3.81 -6.57
CA LYS A 116 -11.64 3.00 -5.72
C LYS A 116 -10.33 3.70 -5.41
N GLU A 117 -9.79 4.52 -6.32
CA GLU A 117 -8.55 5.27 -6.08
C GLU A 117 -8.75 6.34 -5.02
N GLU A 118 -9.79 7.17 -5.15
CA GLU A 118 -10.08 8.19 -4.13
C GLU A 118 -10.59 7.58 -2.82
N ASN A 119 -11.25 6.43 -2.85
CA ASN A 119 -11.73 5.72 -1.66
C ASN A 119 -10.63 4.90 -0.96
N GLY A 120 -9.48 4.64 -1.61
CA GLY A 120 -8.45 3.69 -1.17
C GLY A 120 -8.08 3.80 0.32
N ASP A 121 -7.18 4.73 0.65
CA ASP A 121 -6.78 5.00 2.03
C ASP A 121 -7.54 6.19 2.65
N PHE A 122 -8.61 6.67 2.02
CA PHE A 122 -9.31 7.89 2.46
C PHE A 122 -9.75 7.81 3.92
N CYS A 123 -10.48 6.75 4.30
CA CYS A 123 -10.95 6.55 5.68
C CYS A 123 -9.78 6.42 6.67
N TYR A 124 -8.67 5.79 6.25
CA TYR A 124 -7.46 5.69 7.06
C TYR A 124 -6.83 7.07 7.29
N THR A 125 -6.64 7.87 6.24
CA THR A 125 -6.06 9.22 6.36
C THR A 125 -6.92 10.17 7.19
N VAL A 126 -8.26 10.04 7.12
CA VAL A 126 -9.18 10.78 7.99
C VAL A 126 -8.98 10.39 9.45
N ALA A 127 -8.90 9.10 9.75
CA ALA A 127 -8.67 8.61 11.09
C ALA A 127 -7.28 8.99 11.62
N GLU A 128 -6.26 8.93 10.77
CA GLU A 128 -4.88 9.30 11.10
C GLU A 128 -4.78 10.79 11.44
N GLU A 129 -5.36 11.67 10.62
CA GLU A 129 -5.41 13.10 10.88
C GLU A 129 -6.17 13.41 12.17
N PHE A 130 -7.32 12.76 12.39
CA PHE A 130 -8.07 12.91 13.63
C PHE A 130 -7.24 12.54 14.87
N VAL A 131 -6.63 11.35 14.87
CA VAL A 131 -5.83 10.87 16.02
C VAL A 131 -4.62 11.76 16.23
N LYS A 132 -3.92 12.13 15.16
CA LYS A 132 -2.76 13.02 15.23
C LYS A 132 -3.15 14.38 15.85
N THR A 133 -4.12 15.06 15.28
CA THR A 133 -4.49 16.40 15.72
C THR A 133 -5.13 16.41 17.10
N TYR A 134 -6.11 15.54 17.35
CA TYR A 134 -6.91 15.65 18.57
C TYR A 134 -6.38 14.82 19.74
N PHE A 135 -5.76 13.67 19.48
CA PHE A 135 -5.23 12.82 20.56
C PHE A 135 -3.74 12.98 20.80
N LEU A 136 -2.92 13.20 19.77
CA LEU A 136 -1.47 13.34 19.95
C LEU A 136 -1.04 14.78 20.21
N GLU A 137 -1.54 15.73 19.42
CA GLU A 137 -1.16 17.14 19.50
C GLU A 137 -1.98 17.89 20.56
N GLN A 138 -3.32 17.82 20.50
CA GLN A 138 -4.19 18.57 21.43
C GLN A 138 -4.51 17.85 22.73
N GLN A 139 -4.45 16.51 22.74
CA GLN A 139 -4.79 15.67 23.90
C GLN A 139 -6.18 15.99 24.51
N ILE A 140 -7.22 16.03 23.67
CA ILE A 140 -8.59 16.34 24.12
C ILE A 140 -9.07 15.38 25.22
N ASP A 141 -9.84 15.87 26.18
CA ASP A 141 -10.43 15.02 27.22
C ASP A 141 -11.68 14.27 26.72
N ASN A 142 -12.20 13.34 27.54
CA ASN A 142 -13.38 12.55 27.19
C ASN A 142 -14.64 13.40 27.00
N GLU A 143 -14.77 14.51 27.73
CA GLU A 143 -15.92 15.41 27.60
C GLU A 143 -15.92 16.15 26.26
N THR A 144 -14.77 16.72 25.89
CA THR A 144 -14.55 17.37 24.60
C THR A 144 -14.73 16.39 23.45
N TYR A 145 -14.21 15.17 23.61
CA TYR A 145 -14.38 14.09 22.63
C TYR A 145 -15.86 13.75 22.42
N GLU A 146 -16.60 13.42 23.48
CA GLU A 146 -18.02 13.03 23.38
C GLU A 146 -18.89 14.12 22.74
N LYS A 147 -18.54 15.38 22.97
CA LYS A 147 -19.25 16.54 22.42
C LYS A 147 -18.97 16.75 20.93
N ASN A 148 -17.71 16.61 20.49
CA ASN A 148 -17.26 17.14 19.21
C ASN A 148 -16.74 16.09 18.21
N VAL A 149 -16.54 14.83 18.59
CA VAL A 149 -15.88 13.81 17.73
C VAL A 149 -16.45 13.72 16.32
N PHE A 150 -17.78 13.69 16.17
CA PHE A 150 -18.40 13.59 14.85
C PHE A 150 -18.18 14.83 14.00
N SER A 151 -18.25 16.02 14.61
CA SER A 151 -17.98 17.28 13.91
C SER A 151 -16.52 17.42 13.48
N TYR A 152 -15.58 16.95 14.32
CA TYR A 152 -14.16 16.93 13.99
C TYR A 152 -13.86 16.01 12.81
N ILE A 153 -14.40 14.78 12.81
CA ILE A 153 -14.24 13.85 11.70
C ILE A 153 -14.87 14.40 10.42
N GLN A 154 -16.07 14.97 10.52
CA GLN A 154 -16.76 15.55 9.37
C GLN A 154 -15.97 16.72 8.77
N ALA A 155 -15.42 17.61 9.61
CA ALA A 155 -14.58 18.72 9.15
C ALA A 155 -13.31 18.23 8.41
N ILE A 156 -12.65 17.18 8.91
CA ILE A 156 -11.52 16.55 8.23
C ILE A 156 -11.93 16.01 6.87
N ILE A 157 -13.07 15.30 6.80
CA ILE A 157 -13.59 14.77 5.52
C ILE A 157 -13.89 15.91 4.56
N THR A 158 -14.58 16.98 4.99
CA THR A 158 -14.85 18.16 4.15
C THR A 158 -13.54 18.75 3.59
N ASN A 159 -12.54 18.99 4.44
CA ASN A 159 -11.27 19.59 4.02
C ASN A 159 -10.56 18.73 2.98
N LYS A 160 -10.55 17.39 3.15
CA LYS A 160 -9.99 16.47 2.17
C LYS A 160 -10.77 16.48 0.86
N LEU A 161 -12.10 16.51 0.91
CA LEU A 161 -12.94 16.58 -0.30
C LEU A 161 -12.73 17.87 -1.08
N LEU A 162 -12.62 19.01 -0.39
CA LEU A 162 -12.31 20.30 -1.00
C LEU A 162 -10.94 20.28 -1.70
N ALA A 163 -9.95 19.62 -1.10
CA ALA A 163 -8.61 19.49 -1.69
C ALA A 163 -8.57 18.54 -2.91
N ILE A 164 -9.42 17.50 -2.93
CA ILE A 164 -9.45 16.51 -4.02
C ILE A 164 -10.25 17.02 -5.21
N PHE A 165 -11.44 17.56 -4.95
CA PHE A 165 -12.43 17.83 -5.98
C PHE A 165 -12.44 19.30 -6.36
N ASP A 166 -13.11 20.14 -5.56
CA ASP A 166 -13.41 21.51 -5.92
C ASP A 166 -13.75 22.38 -4.71
N ASN A 167 -13.70 23.70 -4.85
CA ASN A 167 -13.95 24.63 -3.75
C ASN A 167 -15.46 24.92 -3.55
N ASN A 168 -16.25 23.88 -3.33
CA ASN A 168 -17.69 23.98 -3.07
C ASN A 168 -18.01 23.54 -1.63
N SER A 169 -17.77 24.43 -0.67
CA SER A 169 -17.91 24.12 0.76
C SER A 169 -19.32 23.66 1.13
N ASP A 170 -20.36 24.24 0.52
CA ASP A 170 -21.74 23.93 0.87
C ASP A 170 -22.13 22.51 0.48
N PHE A 171 -21.76 22.08 -0.73
CA PHE A 171 -21.96 20.70 -1.17
C PHE A 171 -21.11 19.73 -0.35
N PHE A 172 -19.80 19.99 -0.22
CA PHE A 172 -18.89 19.05 0.44
C PHE A 172 -19.14 18.93 1.95
N ASN A 173 -19.73 19.94 2.59
CA ASN A 173 -20.25 19.80 3.95
C ASN A 173 -21.39 18.76 4.04
N GLY A 174 -22.34 18.75 3.09
CA GLY A 174 -23.37 17.71 3.05
C GLY A 174 -22.82 16.34 2.65
N PHE A 175 -21.95 16.32 1.64
CA PHE A 175 -21.34 15.08 1.14
C PHE A 175 -20.42 14.41 2.17
N SER A 176 -19.70 15.20 2.98
CA SER A 176 -18.90 14.69 4.10
C SER A 176 -19.74 13.90 5.11
N GLY A 177 -20.96 14.37 5.40
CA GLY A 177 -21.92 13.69 6.27
C GLY A 177 -22.39 12.37 5.68
N TYR A 178 -22.63 12.34 4.36
CA TYR A 178 -22.95 11.12 3.63
C TYR A 178 -21.80 10.10 3.66
N ILE A 179 -20.58 10.50 3.29
CA ILE A 179 -19.39 9.64 3.35
C ILE A 179 -19.20 9.10 4.76
N PHE A 180 -19.23 9.97 5.77
CA PHE A 180 -19.02 9.55 7.14
C PHE A 180 -20.07 8.53 7.59
N ARG A 181 -21.33 8.69 7.19
CA ARG A 181 -22.40 7.74 7.51
C ARG A 181 -22.14 6.35 6.92
N ILE A 182 -21.86 6.27 5.62
CA ILE A 182 -21.67 4.98 4.95
C ILE A 182 -20.33 4.32 5.34
N LYS A 183 -19.34 5.12 5.75
CA LYS A 183 -18.01 4.67 6.20
C LYS A 183 -17.81 4.69 7.72
N PHE A 184 -18.88 4.87 8.49
CA PHE A 184 -18.81 5.13 9.93
C PHE A 184 -17.98 4.09 10.69
N LYS A 185 -18.29 2.80 10.47
CA LYS A 185 -17.57 1.69 11.11
C LYS A 185 -16.11 1.59 10.67
N GLU A 186 -15.83 1.96 9.43
CA GLU A 186 -14.49 1.91 8.84
C GLU A 186 -13.58 2.96 9.48
N VAL A 187 -14.04 4.23 9.52
CA VAL A 187 -13.32 5.34 10.15
C VAL A 187 -13.04 5.05 11.63
N PHE A 188 -14.06 4.68 12.41
CA PHE A 188 -13.85 4.33 13.82
C PHE A 188 -13.01 3.07 14.01
N GLY A 189 -13.06 2.15 13.05
CA GLY A 189 -12.18 0.98 13.02
C GLY A 189 -10.71 1.36 12.92
N TYR A 190 -10.38 2.35 12.08
CA TYR A 190 -9.02 2.88 11.98
C TYR A 190 -8.62 3.70 13.21
N ILE A 191 -9.50 4.58 13.72
CA ILE A 191 -9.26 5.34 14.96
C ILE A 191 -8.95 4.39 16.12
N ALA A 192 -9.77 3.34 16.30
CA ALA A 192 -9.55 2.34 17.35
C ALA A 192 -8.20 1.63 17.18
N THR A 193 -7.83 1.22 15.96
CA THR A 193 -6.52 0.61 15.70
C THR A 193 -5.36 1.55 16.05
N LEU A 194 -5.46 2.83 15.70
CA LEU A 194 -4.44 3.84 15.99
C LEU A 194 -4.32 4.12 17.50
N ILE A 195 -5.45 4.24 18.22
CA ILE A 195 -5.47 4.32 19.69
C ILE A 195 -4.75 3.11 20.30
N LEU A 196 -5.05 1.89 19.83
CA LEU A 196 -4.42 0.68 20.36
C LEU A 196 -2.91 0.64 20.07
N LYS A 197 -2.45 1.19 18.94
CA LYS A 197 -1.00 1.37 18.69
C LYS A 197 -0.36 2.30 19.71
N GLU A 198 -1.02 3.40 20.08
CA GLU A 198 -0.55 4.30 21.14
C GLU A 198 -0.56 3.65 22.53
N VAL A 199 -1.54 2.80 22.81
CA VAL A 199 -1.56 1.97 24.03
C VAL A 199 -0.39 0.99 24.04
N ALA A 200 -0.08 0.33 22.92
CA ALA A 200 1.07 -0.56 22.82
C ALA A 200 2.40 0.17 23.12
N ARG A 201 2.50 1.43 22.69
CA ARG A 201 3.61 2.37 23.01
C ARG A 201 3.59 2.89 24.44
N SER A 202 2.62 2.46 25.25
CA SER A 202 2.46 2.84 26.65
C SER A 202 2.22 4.34 26.85
N SER A 203 1.53 5.00 25.90
CA SER A 203 1.16 6.41 26.00
C SER A 203 0.38 6.70 27.29
N PRO A 204 0.90 7.54 28.21
CA PRO A 204 0.22 7.84 29.48
C PRO A 204 -1.14 8.49 29.25
N TYR A 205 -1.21 9.44 28.32
CA TYR A 205 -2.45 10.11 27.93
C TYR A 205 -3.50 9.12 27.41
N MET A 206 -3.13 8.24 26.49
CA MET A 206 -4.08 7.29 25.90
C MET A 206 -4.59 6.28 26.93
N ASN A 207 -3.72 5.86 27.85
CA ASN A 207 -4.13 5.00 28.96
C ASN A 207 -5.13 5.70 29.88
N GLU A 208 -4.93 6.98 30.18
CA GLU A 208 -5.86 7.78 31.00
C GLU A 208 -7.20 7.99 30.27
N PHE A 209 -7.17 8.34 28.99
CA PHE A 209 -8.36 8.49 28.14
C PHE A 209 -9.20 7.20 28.12
N LEU A 210 -8.57 6.02 28.11
CA LEU A 210 -9.28 4.73 28.15
C LEU A 210 -9.78 4.35 29.55
N LYS A 211 -9.17 4.84 30.63
CA LYS A 211 -9.66 4.59 31.99
C LYS A 211 -11.05 5.15 32.20
N TYR A 212 -11.41 6.24 31.52
CA TYR A 212 -12.77 6.77 31.52
C TYR A 212 -13.82 5.69 31.22
N TYR A 213 -13.60 4.87 30.19
CA TYR A 213 -14.51 3.78 29.82
C TYR A 213 -14.43 2.54 30.73
N SER A 214 -13.53 2.56 31.72
CA SER A 214 -13.52 1.59 32.83
C SER A 214 -14.39 2.05 34.01
N GLN A 215 -14.84 3.31 34.01
CA GLN A 215 -15.70 3.88 35.05
C GLN A 215 -17.15 3.51 34.73
N ASN A 216 -17.84 2.80 35.62
CA ASN A 216 -19.25 2.43 35.38
C ASN A 216 -20.18 3.65 35.48
N ILE A 217 -19.90 4.59 36.41
CA ILE A 217 -20.70 5.78 36.68
C ILE A 217 -19.75 6.94 36.97
N ILE A 218 -20.04 8.12 36.40
CA ILE A 218 -19.38 9.39 36.71
C ILE A 218 -20.38 10.40 37.26
N VAL A 219 -19.88 11.39 38.00
CA VAL A 219 -20.69 12.51 38.50
C VAL A 219 -20.20 13.80 37.86
N VAL A 220 -21.06 14.49 37.12
CA VAL A 220 -20.75 15.77 36.45
C VAL A 220 -21.83 16.76 36.86
N GLY A 221 -21.42 17.88 37.47
CA GLY A 221 -22.36 18.92 37.93
C GLY A 221 -23.39 18.44 38.95
N GLY A 222 -23.06 17.42 39.76
CA GLY A 222 -23.97 16.81 40.73
C GLY A 222 -24.91 15.74 40.15
N GLU A 223 -24.92 15.53 38.84
CA GLU A 223 -25.74 14.52 38.18
C GLU A 223 -24.92 13.26 37.86
N LYS A 224 -25.56 12.09 37.99
CA LYS A 224 -24.93 10.79 37.73
C LYS A 224 -25.13 10.39 36.26
N TYR A 225 -24.06 9.94 35.63
CA TYR A 225 -24.07 9.45 34.26
C TYR A 225 -23.45 8.06 34.18
N LYS A 226 -24.08 7.16 33.43
CA LYS A 226 -23.51 5.87 33.03
C LYS A 226 -22.64 6.06 31.80
N VAL A 227 -21.36 5.73 31.91
CA VAL A 227 -20.38 5.87 30.82
C VAL A 227 -20.41 4.61 29.94
N PRO A 228 -20.15 4.72 28.62
CA PRO A 228 -19.93 3.54 27.78
C PRO A 228 -18.82 2.66 28.34
N VAL A 229 -19.01 1.35 28.28
CA VAL A 229 -18.04 0.38 28.82
C VAL A 229 -17.32 -0.30 27.67
N LEU A 230 -16.03 -0.57 27.85
CA LEU A 230 -15.25 -1.43 26.95
C LEU A 230 -15.69 -2.89 27.11
N GLU A 231 -16.84 -3.23 26.57
CA GLU A 231 -17.49 -4.54 26.70
C GLU A 231 -17.59 -5.25 25.35
N ALA A 232 -17.09 -6.47 25.29
CA ALA A 232 -17.21 -7.36 24.14
C ALA A 232 -18.66 -7.83 23.93
N GLU A 233 -18.97 -8.36 22.75
CA GLU A 233 -20.29 -8.94 22.46
C GLU A 233 -20.65 -10.11 23.40
N SER A 234 -19.64 -10.82 23.92
CA SER A 234 -19.81 -11.90 24.91
C SER A 234 -20.15 -11.40 26.33
N GLY A 235 -20.18 -10.09 26.57
CA GLY A 235 -20.34 -9.49 27.90
C GLY A 235 -19.04 -9.36 28.69
N LEU A 236 -17.89 -9.77 28.12
CA LEU A 236 -16.59 -9.60 28.74
C LEU A 236 -16.21 -8.11 28.79
N LYS A 237 -15.95 -7.59 30.00
CA LYS A 237 -15.45 -6.23 30.20
C LYS A 237 -13.92 -6.19 30.16
N TRP A 238 -13.38 -5.34 29.31
CA TRP A 238 -11.96 -5.09 29.17
C TRP A 238 -11.54 -3.93 30.08
N ASN A 239 -10.58 -4.20 30.96
CA ASN A 239 -9.90 -3.15 31.72
C ASN A 239 -8.59 -2.74 31.01
N VAL A 240 -8.08 -1.55 31.32
CA VAL A 240 -6.88 -0.98 30.66
C VAL A 240 -5.65 -1.88 30.80
N ILE A 241 -5.47 -2.58 31.94
CA ILE A 241 -4.32 -3.46 32.17
C ILE A 241 -4.35 -4.67 31.22
N SER A 242 -5.52 -5.33 31.10
CA SER A 242 -5.72 -6.45 30.20
C SER A 242 -5.56 -6.03 28.74
N ILE A 243 -6.10 -4.85 28.38
CA ILE A 243 -5.93 -4.26 27.04
C ILE A 243 -4.45 -4.07 26.74
N LEU A 244 -3.71 -3.40 27.63
CA LEU A 244 -2.28 -3.13 27.46
C LEU A 244 -1.49 -4.42 27.23
N SER A 245 -1.74 -5.47 28.02
CA SER A 245 -1.04 -6.75 27.90
C SER A 245 -1.23 -7.40 26.52
N ILE A 246 -2.48 -7.53 26.07
CA ILE A 246 -2.82 -8.18 24.80
C ILE A 246 -2.35 -7.35 23.61
N VAL A 247 -2.61 -6.04 23.66
CA VAL A 247 -2.33 -5.12 22.55
C VAL A 247 -0.83 -4.94 22.36
N LYS A 248 -0.05 -4.86 23.45
CA LYS A 248 1.41 -4.77 23.38
C LYS A 248 2.03 -6.01 22.74
N ILE A 249 1.54 -7.20 23.07
CA ILE A 249 1.98 -8.44 22.41
C ILE A 249 1.58 -8.40 20.94
N TYR A 250 0.31 -8.12 20.64
CA TYR A 250 -0.20 -8.16 19.27
C TYR A 250 0.54 -7.18 18.34
N VAL A 251 0.62 -5.91 18.73
CA VAL A 251 1.25 -4.85 17.91
C VAL A 251 2.76 -5.07 17.77
N LYS A 252 3.44 -5.53 18.83
CA LYS A 252 4.88 -5.85 18.76
C LYS A 252 5.15 -6.97 17.76
N ILE A 253 4.38 -8.06 17.83
CA ILE A 253 4.53 -9.21 16.94
C ILE A 253 4.15 -8.84 15.51
N GLU A 254 3.08 -8.07 15.31
CA GLU A 254 2.69 -7.56 13.98
C GLU A 254 3.79 -6.71 13.35
N THR A 255 4.42 -5.82 14.13
CA THR A 255 5.53 -4.99 13.66
C THR A 255 6.76 -5.84 13.34
N SER A 256 7.08 -6.83 14.18
CA SER A 256 8.20 -7.75 13.99
C SER A 256 8.06 -8.56 12.69
N ILE A 257 6.85 -9.08 12.42
CA ILE A 257 6.54 -9.78 11.15
C ILE A 257 6.76 -8.86 9.94
N GLN A 258 6.38 -7.59 10.03
CA GLN A 258 6.58 -6.63 8.93
C GLN A 258 8.07 -6.43 8.65
N THR A 259 8.89 -6.22 9.69
CA THR A 259 10.35 -6.12 9.55
C THR A 259 10.95 -7.40 8.96
N LEU A 260 10.60 -8.57 9.49
CA LEU A 260 11.11 -9.85 8.98
C LEU A 260 10.71 -10.11 7.51
N LYS A 261 9.52 -9.65 7.08
CA LYS A 261 9.10 -9.76 5.69
C LYS A 261 9.88 -8.81 4.77
N GLN A 262 10.26 -7.64 5.26
CA GLN A 262 11.16 -6.74 4.54
C GLN A 262 12.54 -7.39 4.40
N ASP A 263 13.13 -7.85 5.51
CA ASP A 263 14.43 -8.54 5.51
C ASP A 263 14.42 -9.76 4.58
N MET A 264 13.33 -10.53 4.58
CA MET A 264 13.13 -11.65 3.66
C MET A 264 13.16 -11.23 2.20
N GLY A 265 12.54 -10.10 1.85
CA GLY A 265 12.56 -9.55 0.49
C GLY A 265 13.96 -9.10 0.08
N GLU A 266 14.69 -8.43 0.98
CA GLU A 266 16.07 -7.99 0.72
C GLU A 266 17.02 -9.20 0.49
N ILE A 267 16.87 -10.27 1.28
CA ILE A 267 17.64 -11.51 1.08
C ILE A 267 17.27 -12.21 -0.24
N ASP A 268 15.98 -12.27 -0.58
CA ASP A 268 15.50 -12.91 -1.82
C ASP A 268 16.00 -12.17 -3.06
N ASP A 269 15.97 -10.84 -3.04
CA ASP A 269 16.53 -9.99 -4.10
C ASP A 269 18.05 -10.21 -4.24
N GLU A 270 18.80 -10.27 -3.13
CA GLU A 270 20.24 -10.53 -3.16
C GLU A 270 20.57 -11.93 -3.70
N LEU A 271 19.80 -12.95 -3.33
CA LEU A 271 19.93 -14.31 -3.87
C LEU A 271 19.64 -14.34 -5.38
N PHE A 272 18.63 -13.59 -5.82
CA PHE A 272 18.29 -13.46 -7.24
C PHE A 272 19.41 -12.81 -8.05
N GLU A 273 20.01 -11.72 -7.54
CA GLU A 273 21.14 -11.05 -8.20
C GLU A 273 22.39 -11.95 -8.33
N MET A 274 22.54 -12.94 -7.45
CA MET A 274 23.66 -13.88 -7.49
C MET A 274 23.48 -15.01 -8.51
N GLN A 275 22.33 -15.14 -9.18
CA GLN A 275 22.07 -16.19 -10.16
C GLN A 275 23.00 -16.07 -11.39
N MET A 276 23.38 -17.21 -11.97
CA MET A 276 24.19 -17.28 -13.18
C MET A 276 23.40 -17.97 -14.30
N GLY A 277 22.68 -17.16 -15.08
CA GLY A 277 21.63 -17.67 -15.96
C GLY A 277 20.48 -18.19 -15.10
N ASP A 278 20.01 -19.40 -15.39
CA ASP A 278 18.88 -20.01 -14.67
C ASP A 278 19.31 -20.87 -13.46
N LEU A 279 20.55 -20.73 -13.00
CA LEU A 279 21.14 -21.58 -11.95
C LEU A 279 21.67 -20.77 -10.78
N SER A 280 21.55 -21.33 -9.58
CA SER A 280 22.25 -20.82 -8.41
C SER A 280 23.77 -20.96 -8.56
N PRO A 281 24.56 -20.16 -7.82
CA PRO A 281 26.01 -20.33 -7.77
C PRO A 281 26.49 -21.74 -7.45
N VAL A 282 25.79 -22.44 -6.57
CA VAL A 282 26.11 -23.80 -6.15
C VAL A 282 25.81 -24.80 -7.27
N GLU A 283 24.68 -24.68 -7.95
CA GLU A 283 24.31 -25.54 -9.08
C GLU A 283 25.23 -25.32 -10.28
N TYR A 284 25.51 -24.05 -10.62
CA TYR A 284 26.42 -23.70 -11.70
C TYR A 284 27.84 -24.22 -11.42
N HIS A 285 28.34 -24.06 -10.18
CA HIS A 285 29.61 -24.64 -9.77
C HIS A 285 29.63 -26.16 -9.91
N THR A 286 28.57 -26.84 -9.48
CA THR A 286 28.43 -28.29 -9.57
C THR A 286 28.43 -28.77 -11.03
N LEU A 287 27.79 -28.03 -11.93
CA LEU A 287 27.76 -28.33 -13.36
C LEU A 287 29.15 -28.21 -13.99
N LEU A 288 29.85 -27.10 -13.75
CA LEU A 288 31.22 -26.91 -14.25
C LEU A 288 32.19 -27.95 -13.68
N PHE A 289 32.02 -28.32 -12.41
CA PHE A 289 32.86 -29.33 -11.77
C PHE A 289 32.70 -30.70 -12.44
N LYS A 290 31.45 -31.13 -12.70
CA LYS A 290 31.17 -32.39 -13.42
C LYS A 290 31.75 -32.39 -14.83
N GLU A 291 31.64 -31.30 -15.58
CA GLU A 291 32.21 -31.21 -16.93
C GLU A 291 33.74 -31.31 -16.90
N LYS A 292 34.37 -30.69 -15.89
CA LYS A 292 35.81 -30.77 -15.66
C LYS A 292 36.28 -32.19 -15.35
N GLU A 293 35.56 -32.95 -14.52
CA GLU A 293 35.87 -34.36 -14.24
C GLU A 293 35.80 -35.22 -15.51
N VAL A 294 34.80 -34.98 -16.37
CA VAL A 294 34.70 -35.67 -17.67
C VAL A 294 35.90 -35.38 -18.56
N LEU A 295 36.35 -34.12 -18.62
CA LEU A 295 37.56 -33.75 -19.38
C LEU A 295 38.81 -34.39 -18.79
N GLU A 296 38.95 -34.42 -17.47
CA GLU A 296 40.07 -35.08 -16.78
C GLU A 296 40.15 -36.56 -17.14
N HIS A 297 39.03 -37.27 -17.13
CA HIS A 297 38.97 -38.68 -17.53
C HIS A 297 39.34 -38.89 -19.00
N LYS A 298 38.84 -38.03 -19.89
CA LYS A 298 39.17 -38.08 -21.33
C LYS A 298 40.66 -37.83 -21.58
N ILE A 299 41.25 -36.85 -20.89
CA ILE A 299 42.69 -36.55 -20.96
C ILE A 299 43.51 -37.75 -20.44
N ALA A 300 43.13 -38.34 -19.31
CA ALA A 300 43.81 -39.52 -18.77
C ALA A 300 43.78 -40.72 -19.72
N LYS A 301 42.60 -41.01 -20.30
CA LYS A 301 42.46 -42.04 -21.36
C LYS A 301 43.28 -41.72 -22.61
N GLY A 302 43.29 -40.45 -23.02
CA GLY A 302 44.09 -39.95 -24.14
C GLY A 302 45.58 -40.20 -23.91
N MET A 303 46.09 -39.89 -22.72
CA MET A 303 47.48 -40.13 -22.34
C MET A 303 47.84 -41.61 -22.37
N ALA A 304 46.99 -42.49 -21.82
CA ALA A 304 47.21 -43.93 -21.85
C ALA A 304 47.26 -44.49 -23.30
N LYS A 305 46.37 -44.02 -24.17
CA LYS A 305 46.32 -44.44 -25.58
C LYS A 305 47.49 -43.88 -26.40
N MET A 306 47.92 -42.65 -26.14
CA MET A 306 49.13 -42.07 -26.72
C MET A 306 50.39 -42.85 -26.31
N GLY A 307 50.47 -43.32 -25.07
CA GLY A 307 51.54 -44.23 -24.60
C GLY A 307 51.64 -45.47 -25.48
N LYS A 308 50.52 -46.15 -25.71
CA LYS A 308 50.47 -47.34 -26.60
C LYS A 308 50.94 -47.03 -28.03
N TYR A 309 50.60 -45.87 -28.58
CA TYR A 309 51.07 -45.47 -29.90
C TYR A 309 52.57 -45.20 -29.94
N ARG A 310 53.15 -44.63 -28.88
CA ARG A 310 54.61 -44.44 -28.77
C ARG A 310 55.35 -45.78 -28.68
N ASP A 311 54.84 -46.71 -27.88
CA ASP A 311 55.41 -48.05 -27.77
C ASP A 311 55.36 -48.78 -29.12
N SER A 312 54.23 -48.67 -29.82
CA SER A 312 54.05 -49.25 -31.16
C SER A 312 54.97 -48.60 -32.20
N LEU A 313 55.21 -47.29 -32.10
CA LEU A 313 56.10 -46.56 -33.01
C LEU A 313 57.56 -47.01 -32.87
N GLN A 314 58.02 -47.31 -31.65
CA GLN A 314 59.35 -47.86 -31.41
C GLN A 314 59.55 -49.24 -32.07
N LEU A 315 58.48 -50.04 -32.15
CA LEU A 315 58.50 -51.39 -32.70
C LEU A 315 58.28 -51.43 -34.22
N ALA A 316 57.76 -50.35 -34.82
CA ALA A 316 57.43 -50.28 -36.25
C ALA A 316 58.69 -50.32 -37.13
N ARG A 317 58.70 -51.22 -38.11
CA ARG A 317 59.81 -51.44 -39.07
C ARG A 317 59.56 -50.80 -40.43
N GLU A 318 58.30 -50.66 -40.84
CA GLU A 318 57.92 -50.04 -42.10
C GLU A 318 57.73 -48.53 -41.95
N GLU A 319 58.19 -47.79 -42.97
CA GLU A 319 58.19 -46.32 -42.96
C GLU A 319 56.77 -45.74 -43.01
N ASN A 320 55.85 -46.42 -43.69
CA ASN A 320 54.44 -46.05 -43.76
C ASN A 320 53.74 -46.19 -42.40
N ASP A 321 53.97 -47.28 -41.67
CA ASP A 321 53.43 -47.49 -40.32
C ASP A 321 53.95 -46.45 -39.33
N ARG A 322 55.22 -46.07 -39.44
CA ARG A 322 55.81 -44.99 -38.65
C ARG A 322 55.16 -43.64 -38.93
N ALA A 323 54.89 -43.32 -40.20
CA ALA A 323 54.20 -42.10 -40.58
C ALA A 323 52.77 -42.04 -39.99
N ILE A 324 52.01 -43.14 -40.10
CA ILE A 324 50.65 -43.24 -39.56
C ILE A 324 50.64 -43.09 -38.02
N LEU A 325 51.55 -43.76 -37.32
CA LEU A 325 51.64 -43.67 -35.85
C LEU A 325 52.08 -42.28 -35.39
N THR A 326 52.99 -41.64 -36.13
CA THR A 326 53.42 -40.26 -35.85
C THR A 326 52.25 -39.28 -35.99
N ASP A 327 51.44 -39.41 -37.03
CA ASP A 327 50.26 -38.58 -37.23
C ASP A 327 49.20 -38.82 -36.14
N LYS A 328 48.94 -40.09 -35.77
CA LYS A 328 48.06 -40.43 -34.63
C LYS A 328 48.53 -39.82 -33.31
N ILE A 329 49.84 -39.84 -33.04
CA ILE A 329 50.41 -39.21 -31.83
C ILE A 329 50.23 -37.69 -31.88
N LYS A 330 50.46 -37.06 -33.05
CA LYS A 330 50.30 -35.62 -33.24
C LYS A 330 48.85 -35.19 -33.02
N ASN A 331 47.90 -35.86 -33.67
CA ASN A 331 46.47 -35.56 -33.54
C ASN A 331 46.00 -35.76 -32.10
N MET A 332 46.38 -36.87 -31.45
CA MET A 332 46.02 -37.11 -30.05
C MET A 332 46.63 -36.07 -29.09
N LYS A 333 47.84 -35.59 -29.37
CA LYS A 333 48.47 -34.52 -28.59
C LYS A 333 47.68 -33.20 -28.74
N GLN A 334 47.21 -32.90 -29.94
CA GLN A 334 46.38 -31.73 -30.19
C GLN A 334 45.03 -31.84 -29.47
N ASP A 335 44.31 -32.96 -29.63
CA ASP A 335 43.02 -33.19 -28.97
C ASP A 335 43.12 -33.04 -27.44
N MET A 336 44.18 -33.57 -26.83
CA MET A 336 44.41 -33.42 -25.40
C MET A 336 44.75 -31.99 -25.00
N GLN A 337 45.42 -31.22 -25.87
CA GLN A 337 45.70 -29.82 -25.62
C GLN A 337 44.40 -29.01 -25.65
N ASP A 338 43.55 -29.23 -26.66
CA ASP A 338 42.24 -28.57 -26.77
C ASP A 338 41.36 -28.88 -25.54
N MET A 339 41.38 -30.13 -25.06
CA MET A 339 40.69 -30.50 -23.81
C MET A 339 41.26 -29.82 -22.58
N ARG A 340 42.59 -29.64 -22.49
CA ARG A 340 43.24 -28.90 -21.38
C ARG A 340 42.89 -27.42 -21.43
N ASP A 341 42.84 -26.84 -22.61
CA ASP A 341 42.49 -25.43 -22.80
C ASP A 341 41.02 -25.19 -22.43
N LYS A 342 40.11 -26.08 -22.86
CA LYS A 342 38.71 -26.06 -22.41
C LYS A 342 38.59 -26.23 -20.89
N LYS A 343 39.38 -27.14 -20.29
CA LYS A 343 39.40 -27.32 -18.83
C LYS A 343 39.86 -26.06 -18.09
N ALA A 344 40.86 -25.36 -18.63
CA ALA A 344 41.33 -24.09 -18.08
C ALA A 344 40.25 -23.00 -18.18
N GLN A 345 39.55 -22.93 -19.32
CA GLN A 345 38.39 -22.03 -19.49
C GLN A 345 37.29 -22.31 -18.47
N LEU A 346 36.87 -23.57 -18.29
CA LEU A 346 35.87 -23.93 -17.27
C LEU A 346 36.31 -23.52 -15.85
N THR A 347 37.60 -23.66 -15.55
CA THR A 347 38.15 -23.24 -14.24
C THR A 347 38.08 -21.72 -14.06
N SER A 348 38.26 -20.93 -15.12
CA SER A 348 38.14 -19.48 -15.07
C SER A 348 36.70 -18.98 -14.86
N LEU A 349 35.71 -19.78 -15.29
CA LEU A 349 34.28 -19.49 -15.12
C LEU A 349 33.73 -19.95 -13.76
N MET A 350 34.50 -20.72 -12.99
CA MET A 350 34.02 -21.22 -11.69
C MET A 350 33.80 -20.07 -10.71
N PRO A 351 32.66 -20.06 -9.99
CA PRO A 351 32.41 -19.09 -8.93
C PRO A 351 33.50 -19.16 -7.87
N LYS A 352 33.93 -18.00 -7.39
CA LYS A 352 34.88 -17.90 -6.29
C LYS A 352 34.25 -18.47 -5.02
N LYS A 353 35.07 -19.08 -4.15
CA LYS A 353 34.62 -19.69 -2.89
C LYS A 353 33.80 -18.74 -2.02
N ASN A 354 34.18 -17.46 -1.95
CA ASN A 354 33.45 -16.45 -1.18
C ASN A 354 32.01 -16.23 -1.69
N ILE A 355 31.77 -16.31 -3.01
CA ILE A 355 30.42 -16.22 -3.59
C ILE A 355 29.58 -17.42 -3.15
N LEU A 356 30.15 -18.63 -3.22
CA LEU A 356 29.46 -19.86 -2.79
C LEU A 356 29.13 -19.84 -1.29
N THR A 357 30.08 -19.37 -0.45
CA THR A 357 29.87 -19.22 0.99
C THR A 357 28.77 -18.21 1.29
N LYS A 358 28.85 -17.02 0.68
CA LYS A 358 27.84 -15.97 0.84
C LYS A 358 26.44 -16.44 0.43
N TYR A 359 26.31 -17.09 -0.73
CA TYR A 359 25.04 -17.63 -1.20
C TYR A 359 24.45 -18.63 -0.21
N SER A 360 25.26 -19.57 0.31
CA SER A 360 24.81 -20.55 1.29
C SER A 360 24.46 -19.94 2.65
N GLU A 361 25.11 -18.84 3.05
CA GLU A 361 24.78 -18.09 4.25
C GLU A 361 23.42 -17.39 4.10
N LEU A 362 23.20 -16.72 2.97
CA LEU A 362 21.92 -16.07 2.65
C LEU A 362 20.76 -17.08 2.57
N GLU A 363 20.94 -18.26 1.98
CA GLU A 363 19.91 -19.31 1.97
C GLU A 363 19.54 -19.78 3.39
N LYS A 364 20.53 -19.89 4.28
CA LYS A 364 20.29 -20.26 5.69
C LYS A 364 19.59 -19.15 6.45
N GLU A 365 19.97 -17.89 6.18
CA GLU A 365 19.34 -16.72 6.75
C GLU A 365 17.88 -16.64 6.32
N LEU A 366 17.59 -16.75 5.03
CA LEU A 366 16.24 -16.80 4.46
C LEU A 366 15.39 -17.89 5.13
N ALA A 367 15.93 -19.11 5.24
CA ALA A 367 15.25 -20.23 5.88
C ALA A 367 14.97 -19.95 7.38
N THR A 368 15.86 -19.23 8.06
CA THR A 368 15.70 -18.82 9.46
C THR A 368 14.62 -17.75 9.60
N THR A 369 14.65 -16.72 8.75
CA THR A 369 13.65 -15.65 8.68
C THR A 369 12.26 -16.20 8.42
N ILE A 370 12.10 -17.12 7.46
CA ILE A 370 10.82 -17.80 7.18
C ILE A 370 10.29 -18.56 8.41
N ARG A 371 11.16 -19.23 9.17
CA ARG A 371 10.76 -19.93 10.40
C ARG A 371 10.32 -18.96 11.50
N LEU A 372 11.03 -17.84 11.65
CA LEU A 372 10.67 -16.80 12.61
C LEU A 372 9.32 -16.18 12.29
N ILE A 373 9.07 -15.82 11.02
CA ILE A 373 7.77 -15.32 10.56
C ILE A 373 6.65 -16.31 10.92
N LYS A 374 6.81 -17.60 10.60
CA LYS A 374 5.79 -18.62 10.92
C LYS A 374 5.55 -18.76 12.43
N ALA A 375 6.60 -18.67 13.24
CA ALA A 375 6.48 -18.74 14.69
C ALA A 375 5.73 -17.51 15.25
N GLU A 376 6.04 -16.33 14.75
CA GLU A 376 5.36 -15.08 15.11
C GLU A 376 3.91 -15.02 14.64
N GLU A 377 3.61 -15.48 13.43
CA GLU A 377 2.25 -15.61 12.91
C GLU A 377 1.39 -16.53 13.80
N ALA A 378 1.97 -17.60 14.34
CA ALA A 378 1.28 -18.46 15.30
C ALA A 378 0.98 -17.75 16.64
N ILE A 379 1.88 -16.87 17.11
CA ILE A 379 1.64 -16.03 18.29
C ILE A 379 0.54 -15.01 18.01
N LEU A 380 0.58 -14.37 16.83
CA LEU A 380 -0.42 -13.40 16.41
C LEU A 380 -1.80 -14.04 16.30
N ALA A 381 -1.90 -15.24 15.72
CA ALA A 381 -3.15 -16.00 15.61
C ALA A 381 -3.79 -16.28 16.97
N LYS A 382 -2.99 -16.66 17.98
CA LYS A 382 -3.47 -16.89 19.35
C LYS A 382 -4.06 -15.63 20.00
N ASN A 383 -3.54 -14.46 19.66
CA ASN A 383 -3.97 -13.17 20.24
C ASN A 383 -5.01 -12.42 19.39
N LYS A 384 -5.22 -12.84 18.13
CA LYS A 384 -6.09 -12.15 17.16
C LYS A 384 -7.52 -11.99 17.66
N VAL A 385 -8.11 -13.04 18.22
CA VAL A 385 -9.51 -12.99 18.70
C VAL A 385 -9.65 -11.98 19.85
N ALA A 386 -8.72 -11.99 20.79
CA ALA A 386 -8.73 -11.06 21.91
C ALA A 386 -8.49 -9.61 21.45
N TYR A 387 -7.54 -9.38 20.54
CA TYR A 387 -7.30 -8.07 19.95
C TYR A 387 -8.52 -7.53 19.20
N GLN A 388 -9.17 -8.36 18.35
CA GLN A 388 -10.39 -7.95 17.63
C GLN A 388 -11.56 -7.69 18.58
N SER A 389 -11.68 -8.46 19.66
CA SER A 389 -12.67 -8.22 20.72
C SER A 389 -12.45 -6.86 21.41
N ILE A 390 -11.20 -6.54 21.76
CA ILE A 390 -10.83 -5.23 22.32
C ILE A 390 -11.14 -4.11 21.33
N LYS A 391 -10.74 -4.27 20.06
CA LYS A 391 -11.01 -3.28 19.00
C LYS A 391 -12.51 -3.04 18.83
N GLY A 392 -13.32 -4.10 18.78
CA GLY A 392 -14.77 -4.01 18.68
C GLY A 392 -15.40 -3.30 19.88
N ALA A 393 -14.98 -3.66 21.10
CA ALA A 393 -15.42 -3.00 22.33
C ALA A 393 -15.05 -1.51 22.35
N LEU A 394 -13.86 -1.16 21.87
CA LEU A 394 -13.40 0.22 21.76
C LEU A 394 -14.23 1.01 20.74
N ILE A 395 -14.49 0.46 19.54
CA ILE A 395 -15.37 1.10 18.54
C ILE A 395 -16.75 1.38 19.14
N LYS A 396 -17.33 0.41 19.85
CA LYS A 396 -18.63 0.57 20.51
C LYS A 396 -18.59 1.68 21.57
N ALA A 397 -17.55 1.72 22.40
CA ALA A 397 -17.41 2.74 23.44
C ALA A 397 -17.23 4.14 22.84
N LEU A 398 -16.35 4.28 21.85
CA LEU A 398 -16.02 5.55 21.17
C LEU A 398 -17.20 6.16 20.41
N THR A 399 -18.16 5.34 19.98
CA THR A 399 -19.34 5.77 19.21
C THR A 399 -20.57 5.96 20.09
N SER A 400 -20.49 5.60 21.37
CA SER A 400 -21.58 5.72 22.34
C SER A 400 -21.46 6.99 23.16
N LYS A 401 -22.60 7.53 23.62
CA LYS A 401 -22.65 8.65 24.55
C LYS A 401 -22.95 8.15 25.97
N LYS A 402 -22.43 8.84 26.98
CA LYS A 402 -22.88 8.66 28.36
C LYS A 402 -24.38 8.92 28.50
N GLN A 403 -25.03 8.18 29.38
CA GLN A 403 -26.47 8.25 29.62
C GLN A 403 -26.74 8.78 31.03
N LYS A 404 -27.58 9.81 31.15
CA LYS A 404 -28.02 10.31 32.46
C LYS A 404 -28.82 9.23 33.18
N LEU A 405 -28.53 9.03 34.47
CA LEU A 405 -29.20 8.06 35.35
C LEU A 405 -30.38 8.66 36.11
#